data_AF-A0A4R3A732-F1
#
_entry.id   AF-A0A4R3A732-F1
#
_cell.length_a   1.000
_cell.length_b   1.000
_cell.length_c   1.000
_cell.angle_alpha   90.00
_cell.angle_beta   90.00
_cell.angle_gamma   90.00
#
_symmetry.space_group_name_H-M   'P 1'
#
loop_
_entity.id
_entity.type
_entity.pdbx_description
1 polymer ?
#
loop_
_entity_poly.entity_id
_entity_poly.type
_entity_poly.pdbx_seq_one_letter_code
_entity_poly.pdbx_strand_id
1 'polypeptide(L)'
;MTNESLGDVDVSESAPRDYGHKLSNPIPFLWTMTIFLIIIGFIAAILFRQAQHAFMTNPGLNGLILGVLLIGVFLVFAQIISLIPEVRWFNSFRAAGSADKVGREPKLLAPMRALLGRRRKVALSTATLQSILDSIGTRLDEKRDTSRYLIGLLVFLGLLGTFWGLIETIGSISEVIQGLDPASGNNNDILQALKSGLTAPLSGMGTAFSSSLLGLSGSLILGFLDLQAGRAQNRFYTELENWLSSVTDDGPGHVVTPGVVPAAAASADELRALTEQLQKLAAAQAQAQGGPQAERSLSAMANLAEGIQGLVKNMRSEQQMLRDWIEAQQEESKAMRKSLDRLSEKLATDKLAIDKAAIDKSGSK
;
A
#
# COMPACT_ATOMS: atom_id res chain seq x y z
N MET A 1 -13.34 48.20 -52.83
CA MET A 1 -14.21 47.01 -52.97
C MET A 1 -13.38 45.82 -52.48
N THR A 2 -13.00 45.66 -51.21
CA THR A 2 -13.81 45.37 -50.01
C THR A 2 -14.87 44.30 -50.24
N ASN A 3 -14.51 43.03 -50.01
CA ASN A 3 -15.35 42.08 -49.27
C ASN A 3 -14.55 40.81 -48.92
N GLU A 4 -13.94 40.77 -47.75
CA GLU A 4 -13.68 39.51 -47.04
C GLU A 4 -14.84 39.32 -46.05
N SER A 5 -15.73 38.38 -46.38
CA SER A 5 -16.81 37.95 -45.49
C SER A 5 -16.26 36.85 -44.59
N LEU A 6 -15.84 37.23 -43.39
CA LEU A 6 -15.73 36.34 -42.23
C LEU A 6 -17.14 35.83 -41.90
N GLY A 7 -17.33 34.51 -41.97
CA GLY A 7 -18.57 33.85 -41.60
C GLY A 7 -18.27 32.43 -41.11
N ASP A 8 -18.23 32.31 -39.78
CA ASP A 8 -18.53 31.13 -38.98
C ASP A 8 -18.06 29.76 -39.47
N VAL A 9 -16.87 29.39 -38.99
CA VAL A 9 -16.59 27.98 -38.69
C VAL A 9 -16.52 27.86 -37.17
N ASP A 10 -17.70 27.81 -36.57
CA ASP A 10 -17.88 27.25 -35.23
C ASP A 10 -17.62 25.74 -35.31
N VAL A 11 -16.36 25.36 -35.14
CA VAL A 11 -15.98 24.01 -34.75
C VAL A 11 -15.42 24.10 -33.34
N SER A 12 -16.28 24.50 -32.42
CA SER A 12 -16.17 24.06 -31.04
C SER A 12 -16.75 22.64 -30.92
N GLU A 13 -16.14 21.69 -31.65
CA GLU A 13 -16.30 20.28 -31.34
C GLU A 13 -15.59 20.02 -30.01
N SER A 14 -16.36 20.25 -28.96
CA SER A 14 -16.06 19.88 -27.59
C SER A 14 -15.94 18.37 -27.52
N ALA A 15 -14.76 17.86 -27.89
CA ALA A 15 -14.33 16.53 -27.54
C ALA A 15 -14.63 16.33 -26.05
N PRO A 16 -15.39 15.30 -25.66
CA PRO A 16 -15.66 15.06 -24.26
C PRO A 16 -14.32 14.85 -23.59
N ARG A 17 -14.00 15.82 -22.73
CA ARG A 17 -12.87 15.80 -21.81
C ARG A 17 -12.96 14.48 -21.01
N ASP A 18 -12.25 13.45 -21.46
CA ASP A 18 -12.13 12.13 -20.82
C ASP A 18 -11.27 12.27 -19.55
N TYR A 19 -11.79 12.97 -18.56
CA TYR A 19 -11.18 13.12 -17.24
C TYR A 19 -11.76 12.03 -16.35
N GLY A 20 -10.92 11.04 -16.03
CA GLY A 20 -11.21 10.07 -14.99
C GLY A 20 -10.64 8.68 -15.29
N HIS A 21 -9.38 8.46 -14.94
CA HIS A 21 -8.71 7.16 -15.03
C HIS A 21 -9.59 6.03 -14.49
N LYS A 22 -9.94 5.02 -15.32
CA LYS A 22 -10.63 3.79 -14.88
C LYS A 22 -9.77 3.11 -13.81
N LEU A 23 -10.39 2.61 -12.73
CA LEU A 23 -9.65 1.74 -11.80
C LEU A 23 -9.15 0.53 -12.58
N SER A 24 -7.86 0.23 -12.43
CA SER A 24 -7.21 -0.87 -13.10
C SER A 24 -7.79 -2.19 -12.64
N ASN A 25 -7.99 -3.10 -13.58
CA ASN A 25 -8.53 -4.41 -13.29
C ASN A 25 -7.47 -5.25 -12.56
N PRO A 26 -7.75 -5.86 -11.39
CA PRO A 26 -6.76 -6.65 -10.65
C PRO A 26 -6.43 -8.03 -11.28
N ILE A 27 -7.06 -8.36 -12.42
CA ILE A 27 -6.87 -9.64 -13.14
C ILE A 27 -5.41 -9.96 -13.53
N PRO A 28 -4.55 -9.02 -13.96
CA PRO A 28 -3.17 -9.33 -14.28
C PRO A 28 -2.39 -9.94 -13.10
N PHE A 29 -2.67 -9.49 -11.87
CA PHE A 29 -2.03 -10.04 -10.67
C PHE A 29 -2.44 -11.48 -10.41
N LEU A 30 -3.72 -11.83 -10.64
CA LEU A 30 -4.19 -13.22 -10.56
C LEU A 30 -3.48 -14.13 -11.57
N TRP A 31 -3.27 -13.65 -12.80
CA TRP A 31 -2.52 -14.40 -13.80
C TRP A 31 -1.08 -14.64 -13.38
N THR A 32 -0.37 -13.61 -12.90
CA THR A 32 1.00 -13.78 -12.41
C THR A 32 1.09 -14.81 -11.27
N MET A 33 0.15 -14.77 -10.31
CA MET A 33 0.10 -15.72 -9.20
C MET A 33 -0.22 -17.14 -9.65
N THR A 34 -1.15 -17.29 -10.60
CA THR A 34 -1.52 -18.59 -11.16
C THR A 34 -0.34 -19.20 -11.94
N ILE A 35 0.33 -18.41 -12.78
CA ILE A 35 1.52 -18.86 -13.52
C ILE A 35 2.63 -19.28 -12.56
N PHE A 36 2.87 -18.51 -11.51
CA PHE A 36 3.85 -18.85 -10.48
C PHE A 36 3.53 -20.19 -9.80
N LEU A 37 2.27 -20.43 -9.42
CA LEU A 37 1.85 -21.71 -8.84
C LEU A 37 1.96 -22.88 -9.83
N ILE A 38 1.68 -22.66 -11.11
CA ILE A 38 1.89 -23.67 -12.16
C ILE A 38 3.37 -24.05 -12.25
N ILE A 39 4.28 -23.06 -12.23
CA ILE A 39 5.73 -23.31 -12.26
C ILE A 39 6.17 -24.11 -11.03
N ILE A 40 5.72 -23.74 -9.84
CA ILE A 40 6.03 -24.49 -8.61
C ILE A 40 5.46 -25.90 -8.66
N GLY A 41 4.22 -26.06 -9.11
CA GLY A 41 3.58 -27.37 -9.28
C GLY A 41 4.35 -28.24 -10.26
N PHE A 42 4.88 -27.66 -11.35
CA PHE A 42 5.72 -28.35 -12.32
C PHE A 42 7.06 -28.79 -11.70
N ILE A 43 7.72 -27.92 -10.94
CA ILE A 43 8.95 -28.25 -10.20
C ILE A 43 8.68 -29.39 -9.20
N ALA A 44 7.58 -29.31 -8.44
CA ALA A 44 7.17 -30.34 -7.50
C ALA A 44 6.85 -31.67 -8.19
N ALA A 45 6.27 -31.64 -9.40
CA ALA A 45 6.00 -32.84 -10.20
C ALA A 45 7.29 -33.50 -10.71
N ILE A 46 8.29 -32.72 -11.14
CA ILE A 46 9.61 -33.25 -11.51
C ILE A 46 10.29 -33.89 -10.30
N LEU A 47 10.20 -33.25 -9.14
CA LEU A 47 10.79 -33.71 -7.87
C LEU A 47 9.86 -34.64 -7.09
N PHE A 48 8.83 -35.23 -7.71
CA PHE A 48 7.77 -35.93 -6.99
C PHE A 48 8.30 -37.09 -6.13
N ARG A 49 9.30 -37.83 -6.61
CA ARG A 49 9.93 -38.92 -5.82
C ARG A 49 10.61 -38.39 -4.57
N GLN A 50 11.40 -37.32 -4.69
CA GLN A 50 12.10 -36.69 -3.56
C GLN A 50 11.09 -36.04 -2.60
N ALA A 51 10.07 -35.37 -3.13
CA ALA A 51 9.01 -34.74 -2.34
C ALA A 51 8.18 -35.77 -1.57
N GLN A 52 7.86 -36.91 -2.19
CA GLN A 52 7.11 -37.99 -1.53
C GLN A 52 7.93 -38.67 -0.44
N HIS A 53 9.23 -38.93 -0.67
CA HIS A 53 10.13 -39.41 0.39
C HIS A 53 10.23 -38.42 1.55
N ALA A 54 10.41 -37.12 1.26
CA ALA A 54 10.44 -36.08 2.29
C ALA A 54 9.11 -36.00 3.06
N PHE A 55 7.98 -36.19 2.39
CA PHE A 55 6.66 -36.18 3.02
C PHE A 55 6.46 -37.35 3.98
N MET A 56 6.83 -38.57 3.57
CA MET A 56 6.64 -39.80 4.36
C MET A 56 7.50 -39.89 5.61
N THR A 57 8.55 -39.08 5.70
CA THR A 57 9.36 -38.91 6.91
C THR A 57 8.52 -38.56 8.14
N ASN A 58 7.63 -37.57 8.01
CA ASN A 58 6.81 -37.06 9.10
C ASN A 58 5.43 -36.68 8.53
N PRO A 59 4.57 -37.67 8.22
CA PRO A 59 3.35 -37.45 7.45
C PRO A 59 2.36 -36.52 8.18
N GLY A 60 2.35 -36.54 9.52
CA GLY A 60 1.51 -35.64 10.32
C GLY A 60 1.93 -34.18 10.18
N LEU A 61 3.19 -33.87 10.48
CA LEU A 61 3.72 -32.51 10.44
C LEU A 61 3.78 -31.97 8.99
N ASN A 62 4.30 -32.75 8.06
CA ASN A 62 4.35 -32.36 6.65
C ASN A 62 2.95 -32.21 6.03
N GLY A 63 1.99 -33.04 6.45
CA GLY A 63 0.58 -32.89 6.09
C GLY A 63 -0.02 -31.59 6.61
N LEU A 64 0.28 -31.23 7.87
CA LEU A 64 -0.14 -29.95 8.45
C LEU A 64 0.48 -28.76 7.70
N ILE A 65 1.77 -28.80 7.37
CA ILE A 65 2.43 -27.75 6.57
C ILE A 65 1.72 -27.58 5.23
N LEU A 66 1.46 -28.68 4.53
CA LEU A 66 0.81 -28.65 3.21
C LEU A 66 -0.64 -28.16 3.31
N GLY A 67 -1.36 -28.52 4.38
CA GLY A 67 -2.70 -27.98 4.67
C GLY A 67 -2.69 -26.48 4.91
N VAL A 68 -1.78 -25.98 5.75
CA VAL A 68 -1.60 -24.53 6.01
C VAL A 68 -1.23 -23.79 4.73
N LEU A 69 -0.34 -24.36 3.90
CA LEU A 69 0.03 -23.81 2.60
C LEU A 69 -1.18 -23.68 1.68
N LEU A 70 -2.00 -24.72 1.55
CA LEU A 70 -3.22 -24.70 0.72
C LEU A 70 -4.24 -23.67 1.21
N ILE A 71 -4.47 -23.60 2.52
CA ILE A 71 -5.35 -22.59 3.13
C ILE A 71 -4.81 -21.18 2.85
N GLY A 72 -3.51 -20.95 3.03
CA GLY A 72 -2.87 -19.67 2.74
C GLY A 72 -3.04 -19.27 1.28
N VAL A 73 -2.77 -20.18 0.34
CA VAL A 73 -2.96 -19.95 -1.09
C VAL A 73 -4.41 -19.55 -1.36
N PHE A 74 -5.37 -20.31 -0.82
CA PHE A 74 -6.80 -20.01 -0.98
C PHE A 74 -7.17 -18.63 -0.45
N LEU A 75 -6.71 -18.25 0.74
CA LEU A 75 -7.02 -16.95 1.34
C LEU A 75 -6.45 -15.79 0.54
N VAL A 76 -5.20 -15.87 0.07
CA VAL A 76 -4.60 -14.81 -0.73
C VAL A 76 -5.34 -14.64 -2.07
N PHE A 77 -5.74 -15.74 -2.71
CA PHE A 77 -6.58 -15.68 -3.91
C PHE A 77 -7.95 -15.09 -3.61
N ALA A 78 -8.60 -15.51 -2.52
CA ALA A 78 -9.89 -14.96 -2.09
C ALA A 78 -9.81 -13.44 -1.84
N GLN A 79 -8.67 -12.96 -1.31
CA GLN A 79 -8.43 -11.54 -1.07
C GLN A 79 -8.46 -10.73 -2.38
N ILE A 80 -7.80 -11.21 -3.44
CA ILE A 80 -7.80 -10.53 -4.75
C ILE A 80 -9.14 -10.70 -5.48
N ILE A 81 -9.74 -11.89 -5.43
CA ILE A 81 -11.06 -12.13 -6.02
C ILE A 81 -12.11 -11.23 -5.36
N SER A 82 -11.98 -10.96 -4.06
CA SER A 82 -12.85 -10.01 -3.36
C SER A 82 -12.72 -8.56 -3.85
N LEU A 83 -11.59 -8.20 -4.48
CA LEU A 83 -11.32 -6.88 -5.05
C LEU A 83 -12.00 -6.68 -6.42
N ILE A 84 -12.22 -7.75 -7.19
CA ILE A 84 -12.87 -7.70 -8.52
C ILE A 84 -14.28 -7.08 -8.48
N PRO A 85 -15.22 -7.53 -7.62
CA PRO A 85 -16.56 -6.94 -7.57
C PRO A 85 -16.52 -5.48 -7.11
N GLU A 86 -15.56 -5.09 -6.27
CA GLU A 86 -15.37 -3.71 -5.79
C GLU A 86 -15.01 -2.77 -6.96
N VAL A 87 -14.03 -3.16 -7.78
CA VAL A 87 -13.59 -2.41 -8.96
C VAL A 87 -14.71 -2.31 -10.00
N ARG A 88 -15.46 -3.40 -10.20
CA ARG A 88 -16.63 -3.41 -11.12
C ARG A 88 -17.75 -2.51 -10.63
N TRP A 89 -18.05 -2.52 -9.33
CA TRP A 89 -19.05 -1.63 -8.74
C TRP A 89 -18.63 -0.16 -8.87
N PHE A 90 -17.37 0.17 -8.60
CA PHE A 90 -16.87 1.54 -8.72
C PHE A 90 -16.90 2.05 -10.17
N ASN A 91 -16.42 1.24 -11.12
CA ASN A 91 -16.42 1.61 -12.54
C ASN A 91 -17.84 1.79 -13.09
N SER A 92 -18.81 1.00 -12.62
CA SER A 92 -20.23 1.17 -12.99
C SER A 92 -20.90 2.34 -12.28
N PHE A 93 -20.55 2.63 -11.03
CA PHE A 93 -20.99 3.84 -10.32
C PHE A 93 -20.56 5.10 -11.05
N ARG A 94 -19.30 5.18 -11.48
CA ARG A 94 -18.78 6.32 -12.24
C ARG A 94 -19.46 6.49 -13.59
N ALA A 95 -19.71 5.39 -14.31
CA ALA A 95 -20.38 5.42 -15.61
C ALA A 95 -21.88 5.78 -15.51
N ALA A 96 -22.55 5.39 -14.41
CA ALA A 96 -23.99 5.58 -14.23
C ALA A 96 -24.38 6.83 -13.42
N GLY A 97 -23.43 7.48 -12.74
CA GLY A 97 -23.63 8.70 -11.95
C GLY A 97 -24.60 8.56 -10.76
N SER A 98 -25.00 7.34 -10.40
CA SER A 98 -25.93 7.07 -9.30
C SER A 98 -25.74 5.66 -8.72
N ALA A 99 -25.63 5.57 -7.39
CA ALA A 99 -25.41 4.32 -6.66
C ALA A 99 -26.64 3.38 -6.69
N ASP A 100 -27.85 3.92 -6.92
CA ASP A 100 -29.10 3.14 -6.94
C ASP A 100 -29.30 2.32 -8.22
N LYS A 101 -28.57 2.60 -9.30
CA LYS A 101 -28.64 1.84 -10.56
C LYS A 101 -27.60 0.75 -10.68
N VAL A 102 -26.68 0.66 -9.72
CA VAL A 102 -25.61 -0.33 -9.71
C VAL A 102 -26.03 -1.49 -8.83
N GLY A 103 -26.18 -2.68 -9.42
CA GLY A 103 -26.48 -3.92 -8.70
C GLY A 103 -25.40 -4.32 -7.68
N ARG A 104 -25.59 -5.48 -7.03
CA ARG A 104 -24.72 -6.15 -6.02
C ARG A 104 -23.89 -5.24 -5.10
N GLU A 105 -24.28 -5.18 -3.83
CA GLU A 105 -23.65 -4.33 -2.81
C GLU A 105 -22.15 -4.65 -2.60
N PRO A 106 -21.25 -3.64 -2.65
CA PRO A 106 -19.83 -3.82 -2.37
C PRO A 106 -19.60 -3.98 -0.86
N LYS A 107 -18.58 -4.77 -0.46
CA LYS A 107 -18.29 -5.04 0.95
C LYS A 107 -17.22 -4.10 1.53
N LEU A 108 -16.18 -3.76 0.76
CA LEU A 108 -15.12 -2.82 1.16
C LEU A 108 -15.55 -1.38 0.90
N LEU A 109 -16.27 -1.10 -0.19
CA LEU A 109 -16.81 0.24 -0.50
C LEU A 109 -18.19 0.52 0.14
N ALA A 110 -18.65 -0.31 1.08
CA ALA A 110 -19.94 -0.14 1.76
C ALA A 110 -20.13 1.26 2.42
N PRO A 111 -19.13 1.83 3.11
CA PRO A 111 -19.23 3.18 3.69
C PRO A 111 -19.37 4.28 2.62
N MET A 112 -18.70 4.10 1.47
CA MET A 112 -18.76 5.04 0.36
C MET A 112 -20.14 5.01 -0.31
N ARG A 113 -20.74 3.82 -0.50
CA ARG A 113 -22.12 3.69 -0.97
C ARG A 113 -23.13 4.38 -0.06
N ALA A 114 -22.99 4.23 1.26
CA ALA A 114 -23.91 4.81 2.23
C ALA A 114 -23.91 6.36 2.19
N LEU A 115 -22.75 6.97 1.88
CA LEU A 115 -22.61 8.42 1.77
C LEU A 115 -23.03 8.95 0.40
N LEU A 116 -22.63 8.29 -0.69
CA LEU A 116 -22.94 8.73 -2.06
C LEU A 116 -24.39 8.39 -2.46
N GLY A 117 -25.01 7.38 -1.87
CA GLY A 117 -26.44 7.07 -2.04
C GLY A 117 -27.37 8.06 -1.34
N ARG A 118 -26.88 8.82 -0.33
CA ARG A 118 -27.73 9.70 0.49
C ARG A 118 -27.55 11.20 0.22
N ARG A 119 -26.47 11.63 -0.45
CA ARG A 119 -26.17 13.06 -0.65
C ARG A 119 -25.78 13.37 -2.09
N ARG A 120 -26.75 13.83 -2.89
CA ARG A 120 -26.55 14.22 -4.29
C ARG A 120 -25.85 15.58 -4.49
N LYS A 121 -25.69 16.41 -3.45
CA LYS A 121 -25.25 17.83 -3.57
C LYS A 121 -24.62 18.44 -2.31
N VAL A 122 -23.76 17.73 -1.58
CA VAL A 122 -22.98 18.38 -0.50
C VAL A 122 -21.52 18.07 -0.72
N ALA A 123 -20.72 19.11 -0.94
CA ALA A 123 -19.27 19.04 -1.06
C ALA A 123 -18.72 18.12 0.04
N LEU A 124 -18.07 17.03 -0.37
CA LEU A 124 -17.41 16.14 0.57
C LEU A 124 -16.27 16.92 1.20
N SER A 125 -16.30 17.13 2.52
CA SER A 125 -15.16 17.73 3.21
C SER A 125 -13.98 16.76 3.14
N THR A 126 -12.79 17.27 2.84
CA THR A 126 -11.53 16.52 2.76
C THR A 126 -11.32 15.61 3.99
N ALA A 127 -11.76 16.06 5.18
CA ALA A 127 -11.71 15.28 6.42
C ALA A 127 -12.55 13.98 6.40
N THR A 128 -13.74 14.00 5.79
CA THR A 128 -14.61 12.79 5.70
C THR A 128 -14.00 11.77 4.74
N LEU A 129 -13.35 12.27 3.69
CA LEU A 129 -12.72 11.48 2.65
C LEU A 129 -11.44 10.79 3.15
N GLN A 130 -10.61 11.52 3.90
CA GLN A 130 -9.45 10.98 4.60
C GLN A 130 -9.84 9.86 5.59
N SER A 131 -10.92 10.06 6.36
CA SER A 131 -11.41 9.07 7.32
C SER A 131 -11.91 7.78 6.65
N ILE A 132 -12.51 7.86 5.45
CA ILE A 132 -12.93 6.67 4.68
C ILE A 132 -11.72 5.93 4.14
N LEU A 133 -10.74 6.65 3.58
CA LEU A 133 -9.49 6.07 3.12
C LEU A 133 -8.77 5.35 4.27
N ASP A 134 -8.70 5.97 5.44
CA ASP A 134 -8.11 5.38 6.64
C ASP A 134 -8.84 4.10 7.06
N SER A 135 -10.18 4.12 7.10
CA SER A 135 -10.99 2.92 7.41
C SER A 135 -10.84 1.79 6.40
N ILE A 136 -10.70 2.10 5.11
CA ILE A 136 -10.43 1.11 4.06
C ILE A 136 -9.02 0.55 4.22
N GLY A 137 -8.03 1.42 4.50
CA GLY A 137 -6.65 1.05 4.79
C GLY A 137 -6.57 0.05 5.94
N THR A 138 -7.18 0.36 7.09
CA THR A 138 -7.20 -0.53 8.26
C THR A 138 -7.78 -1.90 7.94
N ARG A 139 -8.89 -1.97 7.18
CA ARG A 139 -9.52 -3.24 6.77
C ARG A 139 -8.66 -4.05 5.79
N LEU A 140 -7.87 -3.37 4.97
CA LEU A 140 -6.96 -4.00 4.02
C LEU A 140 -5.75 -4.59 4.74
N ASP A 141 -5.23 -3.86 5.73
CA ASP A 141 -4.13 -4.29 6.60
C ASP A 141 -4.54 -5.47 7.49
N GLU A 142 -5.73 -5.46 8.07
CA GLU A 142 -6.25 -6.58 8.86
C GLU A 142 -6.29 -7.90 8.05
N LYS A 143 -6.67 -7.82 6.77
CA LYS A 143 -6.62 -8.98 5.87
C LYS A 143 -5.19 -9.43 5.55
N ARG A 144 -4.22 -8.51 5.47
CA ARG A 144 -2.80 -8.81 5.27
C ARG A 144 -2.17 -9.47 6.50
N ASP A 145 -2.56 -9.07 7.71
CA ASP A 145 -2.03 -9.63 8.94
C ASP A 145 -2.30 -11.14 9.05
N THR A 146 -3.47 -11.59 8.61
CA THR A 146 -3.81 -13.02 8.56
C THR A 146 -2.85 -13.80 7.63
N SER A 147 -2.53 -13.25 6.46
CA SER A 147 -1.61 -13.86 5.50
C SER A 147 -0.17 -13.91 6.04
N ARG A 148 0.29 -12.82 6.67
CA ARG A 148 1.59 -12.75 7.35
C ARG A 148 1.71 -13.75 8.50
N TYR A 149 0.64 -13.91 9.27
CA TYR A 149 0.61 -14.93 10.32
C TYR A 149 0.76 -16.34 9.75
N LEU A 150 0.09 -16.66 8.65
CA LEU A 150 0.24 -17.98 8.00
C LEU A 150 1.65 -18.22 7.46
N ILE A 151 2.29 -17.18 6.90
CA ILE A 151 3.70 -17.24 6.48
C ILE A 151 4.59 -17.54 7.70
N GLY A 152 4.42 -16.83 8.81
CA GLY A 152 5.16 -17.07 10.05
C GLY A 152 4.89 -18.44 10.65
N LEU A 153 3.64 -18.91 10.58
CA LEU A 153 3.23 -20.24 11.02
C LEU A 153 3.93 -21.34 10.19
N LEU A 154 4.03 -21.17 8.87
CA LEU A 154 4.77 -22.08 7.98
C LEU A 154 6.26 -22.17 8.34
N VAL A 155 6.90 -21.04 8.63
CA VAL A 155 8.28 -21.01 9.13
C VAL A 155 8.38 -21.74 10.46
N PHE A 156 7.49 -21.44 11.40
CA PHE A 156 7.47 -22.07 12.72
C PHE A 156 7.27 -23.59 12.63
N LEU A 157 6.33 -24.06 11.81
CA LEU A 157 6.13 -25.49 11.57
C LEU A 157 7.37 -26.14 10.95
N GLY A 158 8.05 -25.46 10.01
CA GLY A 158 9.31 -25.94 9.47
C GLY A 158 10.40 -26.10 10.54
N LEU A 159 10.55 -25.10 11.41
CA LEU A 159 11.46 -25.18 12.56
C LEU A 159 11.07 -26.29 13.53
N LEU A 160 9.77 -26.49 13.79
CA LEU A 160 9.26 -27.58 14.62
C LEU A 160 9.62 -28.95 14.05
N GLY A 161 9.69 -29.08 12.72
CA GLY A 161 10.19 -30.30 12.06
C GLY A 161 11.66 -30.61 12.41
N THR A 162 12.52 -29.59 12.49
CA THR A 162 13.91 -29.79 12.94
C THR A 162 13.97 -30.23 14.39
N PHE A 163 13.13 -29.63 15.25
CA PHE A 163 13.06 -29.96 16.66
C PHE A 163 12.60 -31.40 16.89
N TRP A 164 11.61 -31.86 16.14
CA TRP A 164 11.15 -33.25 16.18
C TRP A 164 12.23 -34.25 15.80
N GLY A 165 12.95 -34.01 14.70
CA GLY A 165 14.03 -34.92 14.33
C GLY A 165 15.20 -34.88 15.29
N LEU A 166 15.47 -33.76 15.96
CA LEU A 166 16.46 -33.72 17.05
C LEU A 166 16.03 -34.62 18.23
N ILE A 167 14.75 -34.61 18.62
CA ILE A 167 14.25 -35.52 19.66
C ILE A 167 14.42 -36.98 19.24
N GLU A 168 14.13 -37.32 17.98
CA GLU A 168 14.32 -38.65 17.42
C GLU A 168 15.81 -39.07 17.45
N THR A 169 16.72 -38.17 17.08
CA THR A 169 18.17 -38.44 17.19
C THR A 169 18.61 -38.69 18.63
N ILE A 170 18.11 -37.91 19.61
CA ILE A 170 18.43 -38.12 21.03
C ILE A 170 17.87 -39.47 21.52
N GLY A 171 16.67 -39.85 21.10
CA GLY A 171 16.06 -41.15 21.42
C GLY A 171 16.93 -42.30 20.92
N SER A 172 17.34 -42.27 19.65
CA SER A 172 18.21 -43.31 19.08
C SER A 172 19.57 -43.41 19.77
N ILE A 173 20.17 -42.27 20.19
CA ILE A 173 21.42 -42.29 20.99
C ILE A 173 21.19 -42.96 22.36
N SER A 174 20.05 -42.68 23.01
CA SER A 174 19.70 -43.30 24.29
C SER A 174 19.56 -44.82 24.19
N GLU A 175 18.89 -45.31 23.15
CA GLU A 175 18.73 -46.75 22.88
C GLU A 175 20.08 -47.44 22.66
N VAL A 176 20.99 -46.79 21.96
CA VAL A 176 22.33 -47.33 21.68
C VAL A 176 23.16 -47.42 22.96
N ILE A 177 23.10 -46.39 23.81
CA ILE A 177 23.78 -46.39 25.12
C ILE A 177 23.22 -47.50 26.02
N GLN A 178 21.90 -47.70 26.02
CA GLN A 178 21.24 -48.76 26.81
C GLN A 178 21.52 -50.17 26.26
N GLY A 179 21.67 -50.31 24.93
CA GLY A 179 21.93 -51.58 24.27
C GLY A 179 23.39 -52.05 24.31
N LEU A 180 24.32 -51.19 24.73
CA LEU A 180 25.72 -51.54 24.93
C LEU A 180 25.89 -52.26 26.28
N ASP A 181 25.94 -53.60 26.26
CA ASP A 181 26.30 -54.42 27.42
C ASP A 181 27.82 -54.70 27.43
N PRO A 182 28.62 -53.98 28.24
CA PRO A 182 30.06 -54.19 28.32
C PRO A 182 30.45 -55.56 28.92
N ALA A 183 29.51 -56.31 29.50
CA ALA A 183 29.77 -57.64 30.07
C ALA A 183 29.69 -58.80 29.05
N SER A 184 29.22 -58.54 27.83
CA SER A 184 28.98 -59.57 26.80
C SER A 184 30.25 -60.17 26.16
N GLY A 185 31.44 -59.61 26.42
CA GLY A 185 32.74 -60.19 26.05
C GLY A 185 33.14 -60.13 24.57
N ASN A 186 32.24 -59.76 23.67
CA ASN A 186 32.51 -59.67 22.23
C ASN A 186 32.69 -58.22 21.77
N ASN A 187 33.94 -57.73 21.71
CA ASN A 187 34.26 -56.37 21.26
C ASN A 187 33.76 -56.04 19.84
N ASN A 188 33.59 -57.04 18.97
CA ASN A 188 33.07 -56.85 17.61
C ASN A 188 31.58 -56.47 17.61
N ASP A 189 30.79 -57.04 18.52
CA ASP A 189 29.35 -56.78 18.63
C ASP A 189 29.10 -55.37 19.19
N ILE A 190 29.93 -54.92 20.14
CA ILE A 190 29.93 -53.55 20.67
C ILE A 190 30.22 -52.54 19.55
N LEU A 191 31.22 -52.82 18.70
CA LEU A 191 31.60 -51.93 17.61
C LEU A 191 30.53 -51.89 16.50
N GLN A 192 29.88 -53.01 16.23
CA GLN A 192 28.77 -53.10 15.27
C GLN A 192 27.49 -52.42 15.80
N ALA A 193 27.21 -52.54 17.09
CA ALA A 193 26.13 -51.82 17.77
C ALA A 193 26.37 -50.31 17.78
N LEU A 194 27.60 -49.86 18.05
CA LEU A 194 27.96 -48.45 17.99
C LEU A 194 27.87 -47.91 16.55
N LYS A 195 28.33 -48.68 15.56
CA LYS A 195 28.20 -48.31 14.15
C LYS A 195 26.73 -48.17 13.73
N SER A 196 25.92 -49.19 13.98
CA SER A 196 24.47 -49.15 13.69
C SER A 196 23.79 -47.99 14.42
N GLY A 197 24.16 -47.82 15.70
CA GLY A 197 23.63 -46.81 16.58
C GLY A 197 23.96 -45.37 16.23
N LEU A 198 25.11 -45.12 15.59
CA LEU A 198 25.49 -43.80 15.08
C LEU A 198 24.90 -43.51 13.69
N THR A 199 24.47 -44.55 12.95
CA THR A 199 23.88 -44.37 11.61
C THR A 199 22.44 -43.87 11.69
N ALA A 200 21.68 -44.29 12.71
CA ALA A 200 20.30 -43.87 12.92
C ALA A 200 20.15 -42.35 13.20
N PRO A 201 20.92 -41.72 14.10
CA PRO A 201 20.92 -40.27 14.29
C PRO A 201 21.27 -39.47 13.02
N LEU A 202 22.22 -39.98 12.23
CA LEU A 202 22.61 -39.36 10.96
C LEU A 202 21.47 -39.35 9.95
N SER A 203 20.70 -40.43 9.88
CA SER A 203 19.49 -40.49 9.06
C SER A 203 18.36 -39.60 9.62
N GLY A 204 18.18 -39.59 10.95
CA GLY A 204 17.20 -38.78 11.69
C GLY A 204 17.39 -37.27 11.54
N MET A 205 18.62 -36.82 11.25
CA MET A 205 18.90 -35.42 10.97
C MET A 205 18.46 -35.01 9.55
N GLY A 206 18.70 -35.85 8.55
CA GLY A 206 18.31 -35.58 7.16
C GLY A 206 16.79 -35.52 6.97
N THR A 207 16.08 -36.37 7.71
CA THR A 207 14.62 -36.37 7.79
C THR A 207 14.06 -35.08 8.40
N ALA A 208 14.61 -34.62 9.54
CA ALA A 208 14.24 -33.35 10.19
C ALA A 208 14.43 -32.14 9.27
N PHE A 209 15.56 -32.11 8.56
CA PHE A 209 15.91 -31.03 7.65
C PHE A 209 14.92 -30.90 6.48
N SER A 210 14.43 -32.03 5.96
CA SER A 210 13.47 -32.04 4.85
C SER A 210 12.13 -31.36 5.19
N SER A 211 11.64 -31.54 6.42
CA SER A 211 10.43 -30.89 6.91
C SER A 211 10.59 -29.37 7.05
N SER A 212 11.77 -28.94 7.52
CA SER A 212 12.14 -27.52 7.57
C SER A 212 12.20 -26.87 6.20
N LEU A 213 12.82 -27.55 5.24
CA LEU A 213 12.89 -27.08 3.86
C LEU A 213 11.49 -26.95 3.23
N LEU A 214 10.58 -27.88 3.54
CA LEU A 214 9.19 -27.82 3.09
C LEU A 214 8.45 -26.62 3.71
N GLY A 215 8.59 -26.39 5.01
CA GLY A 215 8.01 -25.22 5.70
C GLY A 215 8.53 -23.89 5.18
N LEU A 216 9.85 -23.76 5.03
CA LEU A 216 10.48 -22.55 4.50
C LEU A 216 10.10 -22.32 3.03
N SER A 217 10.13 -23.35 2.19
CA SER A 217 9.71 -23.24 0.79
C SER A 217 8.24 -22.82 0.70
N GLY A 218 7.36 -23.41 1.51
CA GLY A 218 5.96 -23.01 1.60
C GLY A 218 5.77 -21.57 2.03
N SER A 219 6.55 -21.09 3.01
CA SER A 219 6.52 -19.68 3.44
C SER A 219 6.97 -18.72 2.34
N LEU A 220 7.93 -19.10 1.50
CA LEU A 220 8.39 -18.30 0.36
C LEU A 220 7.32 -18.22 -0.73
N ILE A 221 6.63 -19.35 -1.00
CA ILE A 221 5.51 -19.40 -1.94
C ILE A 221 4.39 -18.47 -1.48
N LEU A 222 3.94 -18.60 -0.22
CA LEU A 222 2.92 -17.70 0.33
C LEU A 222 3.40 -16.25 0.38
N GLY A 223 4.65 -16.01 0.77
CA GLY A 223 5.24 -14.67 0.81
C GLY A 223 5.21 -13.98 -0.55
N PHE A 224 5.53 -14.69 -1.62
CA PHE A 224 5.40 -14.13 -2.98
C PHE A 224 3.95 -13.83 -3.34
N LEU A 225 3.02 -14.75 -3.05
CA LEU A 225 1.59 -14.53 -3.33
C LEU A 225 1.05 -13.33 -2.54
N ASP A 226 1.42 -13.19 -1.27
CA ASP A 226 1.04 -12.06 -0.41
C ASP A 226 1.57 -10.73 -0.95
N LEU A 227 2.81 -10.68 -1.42
CA LEU A 227 3.37 -9.49 -2.07
C LEU A 227 2.57 -9.09 -3.31
N GLN A 228 2.13 -10.06 -4.12
CA GLN A 228 1.32 -9.78 -5.31
C GLN A 228 -0.07 -9.25 -4.93
N ALA A 229 -0.73 -9.83 -3.93
CA ALA A 229 -1.99 -9.33 -3.39
C ALA A 229 -1.83 -7.92 -2.83
N GLY A 230 -0.75 -7.68 -2.10
CA GLY A 230 -0.41 -6.40 -1.53
C GLY A 230 -0.15 -5.30 -2.57
N ARG A 231 0.49 -5.64 -3.68
CA ARG A 231 0.67 -4.71 -4.83
C ARG A 231 -0.67 -4.34 -5.47
N ALA A 232 -1.55 -5.32 -5.66
CA ALA A 232 -2.89 -5.07 -6.22
C ALA A 232 -3.72 -4.15 -5.32
N GLN A 233 -3.64 -4.34 -4.01
CA GLN A 233 -4.31 -3.53 -3.00
C GLN A 233 -3.78 -2.10 -2.91
N ASN A 234 -2.47 -1.92 -2.80
CA ASN A 234 -1.86 -0.59 -2.78
C ASN A 234 -2.21 0.19 -4.05
N ARG A 235 -2.18 -0.49 -5.21
CA ARG A 235 -2.58 0.13 -6.47
C ARG A 235 -4.04 0.59 -6.45
N PHE A 236 -4.96 -0.25 -5.98
CA PHE A 236 -6.36 0.11 -5.83
C PHE A 236 -6.55 1.31 -4.88
N TYR A 237 -5.84 1.31 -3.75
CA TYR A 237 -5.87 2.41 -2.78
C TYR A 237 -5.39 3.73 -3.40
N THR A 238 -4.21 3.72 -4.04
CA THR A 238 -3.66 4.91 -4.70
C THR A 238 -4.55 5.41 -5.85
N GLU A 239 -5.15 4.50 -6.63
CA GLU A 239 -6.06 4.90 -7.70
C GLU A 239 -7.38 5.49 -7.14
N LEU A 240 -7.89 4.98 -6.00
CA LEU A 240 -9.02 5.58 -5.29
C LEU A 240 -8.67 6.97 -4.74
N GLU A 241 -7.52 7.11 -4.09
CA GLU A 241 -7.03 8.37 -3.55
C GLU A 241 -6.89 9.43 -4.65
N ASN A 242 -6.30 9.06 -5.79
CA ASN A 242 -6.18 9.95 -6.95
C ASN A 242 -7.55 10.40 -7.49
N TRP A 243 -8.53 9.48 -7.56
CA TRP A 243 -9.88 9.84 -7.99
C TRP A 243 -10.54 10.79 -6.99
N LEU A 244 -10.41 10.52 -5.70
CA LEU A 244 -10.98 11.36 -4.64
C LEU A 244 -10.39 12.78 -4.65
N SER A 245 -9.08 12.91 -4.90
CA SER A 245 -8.41 14.19 -5.09
C SER A 245 -8.98 14.95 -6.29
N SER A 246 -9.22 14.28 -7.43
CA SER A 246 -9.82 14.93 -8.60
C SER A 246 -11.24 15.46 -8.35
N VAL A 247 -12.07 14.73 -7.59
CA VAL A 247 -13.45 15.15 -7.26
C VAL A 247 -13.46 16.33 -6.27
N THR A 248 -12.43 16.45 -5.44
CA THR A 248 -12.30 17.55 -4.48
C THR A 248 -11.82 18.83 -5.17
N ASP A 249 -10.95 18.72 -6.18
CA ASP A 249 -10.44 19.84 -6.98
C ASP A 249 -11.51 20.40 -7.94
N ASP A 250 -12.40 19.55 -8.47
CA ASP A 250 -13.51 19.93 -9.36
C ASP A 250 -14.79 20.43 -8.64
N GLY A 251 -14.76 20.59 -7.31
CA GLY A 251 -15.84 21.25 -6.57
C GLY A 251 -16.01 22.70 -7.05
N PRO A 252 -17.25 23.21 -7.26
CA PRO A 252 -17.46 24.56 -7.78
C PRO A 252 -16.95 25.59 -6.76
N GLY A 253 -15.70 26.01 -6.92
CA GLY A 253 -15.00 26.88 -5.97
C GLY A 253 -13.49 26.94 -6.10
N HIS A 254 -12.83 26.17 -6.97
CA HIS A 254 -11.39 26.32 -7.19
C HIS A 254 -11.00 26.31 -8.67
N VAL A 255 -11.28 27.41 -9.36
CA VAL A 255 -10.54 27.74 -10.58
C VAL A 255 -9.14 28.14 -10.15
N VAL A 256 -8.20 27.19 -10.18
CA VAL A 256 -6.77 27.50 -10.11
C VAL A 256 -6.39 28.18 -11.43
N THR A 257 -6.53 29.50 -11.48
CA THR A 257 -5.79 30.31 -12.46
C THR A 257 -4.29 30.12 -12.21
N PRO A 258 -3.49 29.72 -13.21
CA PRO A 258 -2.05 29.58 -13.04
C PRO A 258 -1.47 30.98 -12.78
N GLY A 259 -1.01 31.23 -11.56
CA GLY A 259 -0.39 32.51 -11.18
C GLY A 259 -0.91 33.15 -9.89
N VAL A 260 -1.89 32.56 -9.20
CA VAL A 260 -2.37 33.07 -7.91
C VAL A 260 -2.13 32.03 -6.82
N VAL A 261 -1.42 32.45 -5.78
CA VAL A 261 -1.07 31.74 -4.53
C VAL A 261 -2.31 31.04 -3.92
N PRO A 262 -2.15 29.85 -3.30
CA PRO A 262 -3.23 28.91 -3.04
C PRO A 262 -4.20 29.37 -1.93
N ALA A 263 -5.34 28.66 -1.88
CA ALA A 263 -6.60 28.81 -1.13
C ALA A 263 -6.59 29.26 0.36
N ALA A 264 -5.45 29.64 0.94
CA ALA A 264 -5.39 30.15 2.31
C ALA A 264 -5.67 31.66 2.40
N ALA A 265 -5.53 32.43 1.31
CA ALA A 265 -5.79 33.88 1.33
C ALA A 265 -7.30 34.22 1.33
N ALA A 266 -8.12 33.39 0.70
CA ALA A 266 -9.58 33.59 0.62
C ALA A 266 -10.28 33.39 1.97
N SER A 267 -9.78 32.49 2.82
CA SER A 267 -10.38 32.20 4.13
C SER A 267 -10.25 33.36 5.13
N ALA A 268 -9.15 34.13 5.08
CA ALA A 268 -8.94 35.26 5.99
C ALA A 268 -9.85 36.46 5.69
N ASP A 269 -10.05 36.76 4.41
CA ASP A 269 -10.94 37.85 3.99
C ASP A 269 -12.42 37.47 4.11
N GLU A 270 -12.79 36.20 3.87
CA GLU A 270 -14.14 35.69 4.14
C GLU A 270 -14.47 35.68 5.64
N LEU A 271 -13.54 35.25 6.51
CA LEU A 271 -13.71 35.31 7.97
C LEU A 271 -13.89 36.74 8.46
N ARG A 272 -13.16 37.70 7.86
CA ARG A 272 -13.30 39.12 8.16
C ARG A 272 -14.68 39.65 7.75
N ALA A 273 -15.14 39.31 6.55
CA ALA A 273 -16.47 39.69 6.07
C ALA A 273 -17.60 39.09 6.94
N LEU A 274 -17.46 37.84 7.38
CA LEU A 274 -18.40 37.18 8.27
C LEU A 274 -18.44 37.85 9.66
N THR A 275 -17.28 38.23 10.18
CA THR A 275 -17.14 38.92 11.47
C THR A 275 -17.76 40.32 11.41
N GLU A 276 -17.58 41.06 10.32
CA GLU A 276 -18.22 42.36 10.10
C GLU A 276 -19.75 42.25 9.98
N GLN A 277 -20.26 41.19 9.34
CA GLN A 277 -21.71 40.93 9.28
C GLN A 277 -22.30 40.57 10.65
N LEU A 278 -21.59 39.76 11.46
CA LEU A 278 -22.00 39.44 12.83
C LEU A 278 -21.94 40.66 13.75
N GLN A 279 -20.95 41.54 13.60
CA GLN A 279 -20.89 42.81 14.31
C GLN A 279 -22.05 43.74 13.94
N LYS A 280 -22.43 43.83 12.66
CA LYS A 280 -23.59 44.62 12.23
C LYS A 280 -24.91 44.08 12.79
N LEU A 281 -25.09 42.75 12.80
CA LEU A 281 -26.26 42.11 13.38
C LEU A 281 -26.34 42.32 14.89
N ALA A 282 -25.24 42.18 15.61
CA ALA A 282 -25.20 42.39 17.05
C ALA A 282 -25.38 43.86 17.43
N ALA A 283 -24.83 44.80 16.66
CA ALA A 283 -25.05 46.23 16.87
C ALA A 283 -26.54 46.59 16.65
N ALA A 284 -27.17 46.02 15.62
CA ALA A 284 -28.62 46.18 15.41
C ALA A 284 -29.45 45.56 16.54
N GLN A 285 -28.99 44.44 17.12
CA GLN A 285 -29.66 43.74 18.21
C GLN A 285 -29.48 44.45 19.57
N ALA A 286 -28.31 45.04 19.81
CA ALA A 286 -28.02 45.87 20.98
C ALA A 286 -28.81 47.19 20.97
N GLN A 287 -29.02 47.77 19.78
CA GLN A 287 -29.87 48.96 19.61
C GLN A 287 -31.36 48.66 19.86
N ALA A 288 -31.80 47.42 19.62
CA ALA A 288 -33.18 46.97 19.83
C ALA A 288 -33.48 46.53 21.28
N GLN A 289 -32.47 46.13 22.06
CA GLN A 289 -32.61 45.66 23.44
C GLN A 289 -31.76 46.51 24.38
N GLY A 290 -32.23 47.73 24.70
CA GLY A 290 -31.57 48.61 25.66
C GLY A 290 -31.60 48.04 27.08
N GLY A 291 -30.50 47.45 27.53
CA GLY A 291 -30.33 46.99 28.91
C GLY A 291 -28.95 46.38 29.22
N PRO A 292 -28.66 45.99 30.48
CA PRO A 292 -27.36 45.47 30.96
C PRO A 292 -26.85 44.21 30.24
N GLN A 293 -27.75 43.52 29.52
CA GLN A 293 -27.42 42.37 28.68
C GLN A 293 -26.62 42.79 27.43
N ALA A 294 -26.86 44.00 26.90
CA ALA A 294 -26.16 44.55 25.75
C ALA A 294 -24.69 44.84 26.08
N GLU A 295 -24.38 45.37 27.26
CA GLU A 295 -23.00 45.65 27.71
C GLU A 295 -22.17 44.37 27.90
N ARG A 296 -22.78 43.30 28.43
CA ARG A 296 -22.13 41.98 28.52
C ARG A 296 -21.91 41.33 27.15
N SER A 297 -22.85 41.51 26.23
CA SER A 297 -22.66 41.05 24.85
C SER A 297 -21.56 41.84 24.15
N LEU A 298 -21.48 43.15 24.38
CA LEU A 298 -20.46 44.02 23.79
C LEU A 298 -19.05 43.69 24.30
N SER A 299 -18.88 43.39 25.59
CA SER A 299 -17.59 43.00 26.15
C SER A 299 -17.15 41.60 25.73
N ALA A 300 -18.08 40.63 25.68
CA ALA A 300 -17.80 39.30 25.12
C ALA A 300 -17.42 39.38 23.62
N MET A 301 -18.03 40.31 22.88
CA MET A 301 -17.70 40.55 21.48
C MET A 301 -16.38 41.29 21.26
N ALA A 302 -15.99 42.19 22.15
CA ALA A 302 -14.66 42.82 22.13
C ALA A 302 -13.57 41.75 22.30
N ASN A 303 -13.74 40.85 23.26
CA ASN A 303 -12.82 39.72 23.48
C ASN A 303 -12.79 38.74 22.29
N LEU A 304 -13.94 38.48 21.65
CA LEU A 304 -14.01 37.64 20.45
C LEU A 304 -13.34 38.31 19.25
N ALA A 305 -13.56 39.60 19.04
CA ALA A 305 -12.93 40.37 17.96
C ALA A 305 -11.40 40.42 18.13
N GLU A 306 -10.92 40.58 19.37
CA GLU A 306 -9.49 40.54 19.69
C GLU A 306 -8.89 39.14 19.48
N GLY A 307 -9.61 38.08 19.86
CA GLY A 307 -9.23 36.69 19.59
C GLY A 307 -9.15 36.37 18.09
N ILE A 308 -10.11 36.83 17.29
CA ILE A 308 -10.13 36.64 15.83
C ILE A 308 -9.00 37.45 15.17
N GLN A 309 -8.75 38.69 15.61
CA GLN A 309 -7.62 39.48 15.12
C GLN A 309 -6.27 38.82 15.45
N GLY A 310 -6.13 38.23 16.64
CA GLY A 310 -4.98 37.43 17.02
C GLY A 310 -4.78 36.21 16.12
N LEU A 311 -5.87 35.49 15.83
CA LEU A 311 -5.85 34.33 14.93
C LEU A 311 -5.48 34.72 13.50
N VAL A 312 -6.03 35.81 12.96
CA VAL A 312 -5.71 36.32 11.62
C VAL A 312 -4.25 36.77 11.53
N LYS A 313 -3.72 37.42 12.58
CA LYS A 313 -2.31 37.81 12.66
C LYS A 313 -1.40 36.59 12.66
N ASN A 314 -1.76 35.54 13.41
CA ASN A 314 -1.01 34.29 13.43
C ASN A 314 -1.05 33.59 12.06
N MET A 315 -2.23 33.48 11.46
CA MET A 315 -2.38 32.84 10.15
C MET A 315 -1.61 33.58 9.04
N ARG A 316 -1.54 34.92 9.09
CA ARG A 316 -0.68 35.72 8.19
C ARG A 316 0.81 35.44 8.41
N SER A 317 1.23 35.26 9.65
CA SER A 317 2.60 34.87 10.00
C SER A 317 2.94 33.49 9.46
N GLU A 318 2.04 32.51 9.62
CA GLU A 318 2.21 31.15 9.08
C GLU A 318 2.26 31.15 7.55
N GLN A 319 1.39 31.93 6.89
CA GLN A 319 1.43 32.08 5.44
C GLN A 319 2.72 32.71 4.93
N GLN A 320 3.28 33.68 5.65
CA GLN A 320 4.56 34.26 5.28
C GLN A 320 5.67 33.23 5.39
N MET A 321 5.72 32.49 6.50
CA MET A 321 6.66 31.39 6.70
C MET A 321 6.56 30.34 5.59
N LEU A 322 5.34 29.96 5.19
CA LEU A 322 5.11 28.98 4.12
C LEU A 322 5.59 29.49 2.75
N ARG A 323 5.37 30.79 2.46
CA ARG A 323 5.90 31.42 1.25
C ARG A 323 7.43 31.43 1.25
N ASP A 324 8.03 31.87 2.34
CA ASP A 324 9.49 31.92 2.49
C ASP A 324 10.10 30.51 2.37
N TRP A 325 9.43 29.49 2.92
CA TRP A 325 9.84 28.08 2.79
C TRP A 325 9.72 27.54 1.37
N ILE A 326 8.65 27.85 0.63
CA ILE A 326 8.49 27.46 -0.78
C ILE A 326 9.57 28.12 -1.65
N GLU A 327 9.88 29.39 -1.41
CA GLU A 327 10.92 30.11 -2.14
C GLU A 327 12.30 29.49 -1.89
N ALA A 328 12.63 29.21 -0.63
CA ALA A 328 13.85 28.51 -0.25
C ALA A 328 13.96 27.12 -0.91
N GLN A 329 12.87 26.34 -0.92
CA GLN A 329 12.83 25.01 -1.52
C GLN A 329 12.98 25.06 -3.06
N GLN A 330 12.43 26.07 -3.72
CA GLN A 330 12.63 26.29 -5.15
C GLN A 330 14.07 26.66 -5.47
N GLU A 331 14.71 27.48 -4.63
CA GLU A 331 16.11 27.84 -4.79
C GLU A 331 17.03 26.62 -4.59
N GLU A 332 16.75 25.78 -3.60
CA GLU A 332 17.45 24.52 -3.36
C GLU A 332 17.28 23.55 -4.53
N SER A 333 16.06 23.39 -5.05
CA SER A 333 15.80 22.54 -6.23
C SER A 333 16.57 23.03 -7.47
N LYS A 334 16.65 24.36 -7.68
CA LYS A 334 17.46 24.94 -8.77
C LYS A 334 18.94 24.69 -8.56
N ALA A 335 19.45 24.80 -7.34
CA ALA A 335 20.84 24.51 -7.02
C ALA A 335 21.18 23.02 -7.25
N MET A 336 20.28 22.12 -6.87
CA MET A 336 20.40 20.68 -7.10
C MET A 336 20.38 20.34 -8.60
N ARG A 337 19.50 20.95 -9.39
CA ARG A 337 19.52 20.78 -10.86
C ARG A 337 20.85 21.24 -11.47
N LYS A 338 21.37 22.40 -11.06
CA LYS A 338 22.67 22.90 -11.52
C LYS A 338 23.83 21.98 -11.14
N SER A 339 23.79 21.33 -9.97
CA SER A 339 24.84 20.39 -9.57
C SER A 339 24.76 19.08 -10.36
N LEU A 340 23.55 18.58 -10.63
CA LEU A 340 23.32 17.43 -11.51
C LEU A 340 23.78 17.70 -12.95
N ASP A 341 23.47 18.89 -13.49
CA ASP A 341 23.92 19.28 -14.84
C ASP A 341 25.45 19.31 -14.92
N ARG A 342 26.13 19.91 -13.93
CA ARG A 342 27.61 19.93 -13.86
C ARG A 342 28.22 18.53 -13.75
N LEU A 343 27.58 17.63 -12.99
CA LEU A 343 28.03 16.24 -12.90
C LEU A 343 27.86 15.50 -14.23
N SER A 344 26.73 15.73 -14.91
CA SER A 344 26.45 15.14 -16.22
C SER A 344 27.45 15.61 -17.29
N GLU A 345 27.82 16.89 -17.27
CA GLU A 345 28.79 17.50 -18.18
C GLU A 345 30.20 16.96 -17.95
N LYS A 346 30.61 16.79 -16.68
CA LYS A 346 31.89 16.16 -16.34
C LYS A 346 31.95 14.70 -16.80
N LEU A 347 30.88 13.94 -16.59
CA LEU A 347 30.78 12.55 -17.04
C LEU A 347 30.85 12.43 -18.57
N ALA A 348 30.22 13.35 -19.30
CA ALA A 348 30.29 13.39 -20.76
C ALA A 348 31.72 13.71 -21.24
N THR A 349 32.40 14.65 -20.57
CA THR A 349 33.77 15.05 -20.90
C THR A 349 34.78 13.94 -20.63
N ASP A 350 34.67 13.25 -19.48
CA ASP A 350 35.52 12.09 -19.14
C ASP A 350 35.32 10.94 -20.13
N LYS A 351 34.08 10.67 -20.53
CA LYS A 351 33.79 9.62 -21.52
C LYS A 351 34.43 9.92 -22.87
N LEU A 352 34.35 11.17 -23.33
CA LEU A 352 35.00 11.62 -24.57
C LEU A 352 36.54 11.53 -24.49
N ALA A 353 37.13 11.81 -23.33
CA ALA A 353 38.57 11.68 -23.12
C ALA A 353 39.02 10.20 -23.17
N ILE A 354 38.24 9.29 -22.58
CA ILE A 354 38.50 7.85 -22.60
C ILE A 354 38.38 7.28 -24.02
N ASP A 355 37.33 7.64 -24.76
CA ASP A 355 37.14 7.18 -26.14
C ASP A 355 38.26 7.67 -27.07
N LYS A 356 38.71 8.92 -26.89
CA LYS A 356 39.83 9.48 -27.66
C LYS A 356 41.16 8.77 -27.35
N ALA A 357 41.42 8.44 -26.08
CA ALA A 357 42.61 7.69 -25.68
C ALA A 357 42.58 6.22 -26.16
N ALA A 358 41.40 5.62 -26.32
CA ALA A 358 41.24 4.28 -26.87
C ALA A 358 41.50 4.23 -28.38
N ILE A 359 41.04 5.25 -29.13
CA ILE A 359 41.26 5.38 -30.58
C ILE A 359 42.75 5.58 -30.88
N ASP A 360 43.44 6.43 -30.13
CA ASP A 360 44.88 6.71 -30.31
C ASP A 360 45.74 5.45 -30.08
N LYS A 361 45.37 4.59 -29.13
CA LYS A 361 46.05 3.30 -28.91
C LYS A 361 45.77 2.24 -29.99
N SER A 362 44.67 2.35 -30.73
CA SER A 362 44.32 1.39 -31.79
C SER A 362 44.93 1.74 -33.15
N GLY A 363 45.32 2.99 -33.38
CA GLY A 363 45.94 3.45 -34.63
C GLY A 363 47.47 3.26 -34.71
N SER A 364 48.11 2.81 -33.63
CA SER A 364 49.57 2.68 -33.51
C SER A 364 50.07 1.23 -33.58
N LYS A 365 49.32 0.32 -34.22
CA LYS A 365 49.71 -1.07 -34.44
C LYS A 365 49.86 -1.42 -35.91
#